data_AF-A0A2N0MLX4-F1
#
_entry.id   AF-A0A2N0MLX4-F1
#
_cell.length_a   1.000
_cell.length_b   1.000
_cell.length_c   1.000
_cell.angle_alpha   90.00
_cell.angle_beta   90.00
_cell.angle_gamma   90.00
#
_symmetry.space_group_name_H-M   'P 1'
#
loop_
_entity.id
_entity.type
_entity.pdbx_description
1 polymer ?
#
loop_
_entity_poly.entity_id
_entity_poly.type
_entity_poly.pdbx_seq_one_letter_code
_entity_poly.pdbx_strand_id
1 'polypeptide(L)'
;MRVVMIHALAESIRPAQLAFQETFPDAEVVNLLDEGLLLDFKDQLTPDLRRRMSQIICYCAEHGADGIGLACSVYTPMVEAASELVDVPVVSSYGPVIADALNAGPRIGIVASVPRPFEMPSSIYERRRRKMG
;
A
#
# COMPACT_ATOMS: atom_id res chain seq x y z
N MET A 1 6.44 -0.81 18.83
CA MET A 1 5.67 -0.11 17.79
C MET A 1 4.89 -1.17 17.02
N ARG A 2 3.56 -1.11 17.03
CA ARG A 2 2.69 -2.04 16.31
C ARG A 2 2.45 -1.55 14.89
N VAL A 3 2.83 -2.35 13.91
CA VAL A 3 2.57 -2.04 12.50
C VAL A 3 1.58 -3.05 11.96
N VAL A 4 0.45 -2.56 11.44
CA VAL A 4 -0.57 -3.43 10.81
C VAL A 4 -0.39 -3.42 9.31
N MET A 5 -0.13 -4.58 8.73
CA MET A 5 -0.08 -4.80 7.30
C MET A 5 -1.44 -5.28 6.80
N ILE A 6 -2.05 -4.56 5.85
CA ILE A 6 -3.30 -4.91 5.19
C ILE A 6 -2.99 -5.62 3.87
N HIS A 7 -3.53 -6.82 3.72
CA HIS A 7 -3.31 -7.71 2.59
C HIS A 7 -4.62 -7.99 1.87
N ALA A 8 -4.54 -8.21 0.56
CA ALA A 8 -5.63 -8.81 -0.22
C ALA A 8 -5.32 -10.25 -0.65
N LEU A 9 -4.07 -10.69 -0.41
CA LEU A 9 -3.52 -11.99 -0.82
C LEU A 9 -2.65 -12.54 0.31
N ALA A 10 -2.90 -13.78 0.73
CA ALA A 10 -2.15 -14.44 1.80
C ALA A 10 -0.66 -14.57 1.46
N GLU A 11 -0.32 -14.68 0.18
CA GLU A 11 1.04 -14.79 -0.35
C GLU A 11 1.89 -13.57 -0.04
N SER A 12 1.26 -12.40 0.21
CA SER A 12 1.97 -11.17 0.56
C SER A 12 2.34 -11.08 2.05
N ILE A 13 1.78 -11.94 2.91
CA ILE A 13 2.03 -11.93 4.36
C ILE A 13 3.48 -12.34 4.65
N ARG A 14 3.94 -13.47 4.11
CA ARG A 14 5.29 -13.98 4.42
C ARG A 14 6.41 -13.03 3.94
N PRO A 15 6.36 -12.47 2.72
CA PRO A 15 7.32 -11.44 2.28
C PRO A 15 7.33 -10.21 3.19
N ALA A 16 6.16 -9.70 3.61
CA ALA A 16 6.10 -8.56 4.52
C ALA A 16 6.79 -8.89 5.85
N GLN A 17 6.48 -10.03 6.47
CA GLN A 17 7.11 -10.47 7.71
C GLN A 17 8.63 -10.60 7.57
N LEU A 18 9.13 -11.16 6.47
CA LEU A 18 10.57 -11.27 6.21
C LEU A 18 11.23 -9.89 6.11
N ALA A 19 10.62 -8.96 5.36
CA ALA A 19 11.15 -7.61 5.23
C ALA A 19 11.23 -6.86 6.57
N PHE A 20 10.21 -7.00 7.43
CA PHE A 20 10.26 -6.45 8.79
C PHE A 20 11.31 -7.12 9.66
N GLN A 21 11.42 -8.46 9.61
CA GLN A 21 12.46 -9.18 10.36
C GLN A 21 13.88 -8.71 9.99
N GLU A 22 14.10 -8.38 8.72
CA GLU A 22 15.39 -7.89 8.22
C GLU A 22 15.64 -6.41 8.54
N THR A 23 14.63 -5.56 8.34
CA THR A 23 14.83 -4.09 8.31
C THR A 23 14.36 -3.38 9.57
N PHE A 24 13.33 -3.92 10.25
CA PHE A 24 12.75 -3.33 11.44
C PHE A 24 12.28 -4.41 12.45
N PRO A 25 13.23 -5.18 13.02
CA PRO A 25 12.92 -6.37 13.82
C PRO A 25 12.18 -6.08 15.13
N ASP A 26 12.29 -4.86 15.65
CA ASP A 26 11.61 -4.44 16.89
C ASP A 26 10.12 -4.08 16.69
N ALA A 27 9.64 -4.09 15.44
CA ALA A 27 8.23 -3.84 15.15
C ALA A 27 7.37 -5.06 15.49
N GLU A 28 6.26 -4.83 16.19
CA GLU A 28 5.22 -5.83 16.38
C GLU A 28 4.33 -5.84 15.14
N VAL A 29 4.64 -6.75 14.20
CA VAL A 29 3.92 -6.84 12.93
C VAL A 29 2.64 -7.67 13.08
N VAL A 30 1.50 -7.03 12.80
CA VAL A 30 0.18 -7.66 12.75
C VAL A 30 -0.30 -7.67 11.29
N ASN A 31 -0.94 -8.75 10.86
CA ASN A 31 -1.42 -8.88 9.48
C ASN A 31 -2.95 -8.94 9.49
N LEU A 32 -3.60 -8.10 8.68
CA LEU A 32 -5.03 -8.15 8.39
C LEU A 32 -5.20 -8.56 6.94
N LEU A 33 -5.90 -9.67 6.71
CA LEU A 33 -6.17 -10.18 5.37
C LEU A 33 -7.62 -9.93 4.99
N ASP A 34 -7.80 -9.18 3.90
CA ASP A 34 -9.08 -8.95 3.24
C ASP A 34 -9.15 -9.75 1.92
N GLU A 35 -9.22 -11.07 2.03
CA GLU A 35 -9.16 -11.99 0.88
C GLU A 35 -10.29 -11.75 -0.14
N GLY A 36 -11.48 -11.37 0.33
CA GLY A 36 -12.63 -11.11 -0.55
C GLY A 36 -12.47 -9.87 -1.43
N LEU A 37 -11.54 -8.97 -1.12
CA LEU A 37 -11.37 -7.71 -1.84
C LEU A 37 -11.12 -7.90 -3.33
N LEU A 38 -10.24 -8.84 -3.70
CA LEU A 38 -9.89 -9.07 -5.11
C LEU A 38 -11.02 -9.73 -5.90
N LEU A 39 -11.83 -10.56 -5.24
CA LEU A 39 -13.02 -11.17 -5.85
C LEU A 39 -14.05 -10.09 -6.23
N ASP A 40 -14.19 -9.08 -5.38
CA ASP A 40 -15.13 -7.99 -5.57
C ASP A 40 -14.60 -6.86 -6.45
N PHE A 41 -13.27 -6.70 -6.55
CA PHE A 41 -12.61 -5.62 -7.29
C PHE A 41 -12.94 -5.63 -8.79
N LYS A 42 -12.92 -6.79 -9.46
CA LYS A 42 -13.27 -6.93 -10.90
C LYS A 42 -12.69 -5.81 -11.79
N ASP A 43 -11.42 -5.46 -11.57
CA ASP A 43 -10.67 -4.39 -12.26
C ASP A 43 -11.24 -2.96 -12.10
N GLN A 44 -12.09 -2.72 -11.09
CA GLN A 44 -12.71 -1.42 -10.84
C GLN A 44 -12.82 -1.09 -9.35
N LEU A 45 -12.24 0.05 -8.94
CA LEU A 45 -12.40 0.55 -7.58
C LEU A 45 -13.75 1.27 -7.41
N THR A 46 -14.76 0.55 -6.92
CA THR A 46 -16.11 1.09 -6.68
C THR A 46 -16.19 1.91 -5.38
N PRO A 47 -17.21 2.76 -5.20
CA PRO A 47 -17.45 3.46 -3.93
C PRO A 47 -17.64 2.52 -2.73
N ASP A 48 -18.26 1.36 -2.93
CA ASP A 48 -18.43 0.34 -1.88
C ASP A 48 -17.08 -0.24 -1.44
N LEU A 49 -16.21 -0.54 -2.41
CA LEU A 49 -14.86 -1.02 -2.12
C LEU A 49 -14.03 0.04 -1.41
N ARG A 50 -14.10 1.31 -1.83
CA ARG A 50 -13.43 2.42 -1.13
C ARG A 50 -13.88 2.52 0.32
N ARG A 51 -15.19 2.45 0.58
CA ARG A 51 -15.74 2.45 1.93
C ARG A 51 -15.25 1.27 2.77
N ARG A 52 -15.25 0.05 2.22
CA ARG A 52 -14.68 -1.14 2.88
C ARG A 52 -13.20 -0.92 3.23
N MET A 53 -12.40 -0.45 2.29
CA MET A 53 -10.98 -0.16 2.52
C MET A 53 -10.78 0.89 3.62
N SER A 54 -11.55 1.99 3.60
CA SER A 54 -11.53 3.01 4.65
C SER A 54 -11.89 2.44 6.01
N GLN A 55 -12.95 1.62 6.10
CA GLN A 55 -13.36 0.99 7.35
C GLN A 55 -12.28 0.08 7.93
N ILE A 56 -11.58 -0.69 7.08
CA ILE A 56 -10.46 -1.53 7.51
C ILE A 56 -9.29 -0.68 8.01
N ILE A 57 -8.96 0.42 7.33
CA ILE A 57 -7.90 1.34 7.76
C ILE A 57 -8.25 1.97 9.12
N CYS A 58 -9.46 2.48 9.28
CA CYS A 58 -9.94 3.04 10.55
C CYS A 58 -9.92 1.98 11.65
N TYR A 59 -10.41 0.77 11.37
CA TYR A 59 -10.35 -0.35 12.30
C TYR A 59 -8.92 -0.60 12.79
N CYS A 60 -7.93 -0.68 11.90
CA CYS A 60 -6.54 -0.85 12.29
C CYS A 60 -6.04 0.27 13.22
N ALA A 61 -6.32 1.53 12.87
CA ALA A 61 -5.90 2.69 13.66
C ALA A 61 -6.55 2.72 15.05
N GLU A 62 -7.88 2.51 15.12
CA GLU A 62 -8.65 2.49 16.35
C GLU A 62 -8.23 1.36 17.32
N HIS A 63 -7.63 0.28 16.79
CA HIS A 63 -7.22 -0.88 17.57
C HIS A 63 -5.69 -0.91 17.83
N GLY A 64 -5.07 0.27 17.84
CA GLY A 64 -3.72 0.46 18.36
C GLY A 64 -2.60 0.17 17.36
N ALA A 65 -2.85 0.34 16.06
CA ALA A 65 -1.77 0.45 15.09
C ALA A 65 -1.01 1.77 15.31
N ASP A 66 0.32 1.72 15.40
CA ASP A 66 1.19 2.90 15.36
C ASP A 66 1.53 3.30 13.90
N GLY A 67 1.26 2.40 12.96
CA GLY A 67 1.42 2.62 11.51
C GLY A 67 0.74 1.51 10.71
N ILE A 68 0.33 1.84 9.48
CA ILE A 68 -0.43 0.96 8.60
C ILE A 68 0.29 0.82 7.26
N GLY A 69 0.56 -0.41 6.85
CA GLY A 69 1.10 -0.73 5.53
C GLY A 69 0.05 -1.36 4.62
N LEU A 70 -0.07 -0.86 3.39
CA LEU A 70 -0.95 -1.38 2.35
C LEU A 70 -0.12 -2.26 1.40
N ALA A 71 -0.24 -3.59 1.55
CA ALA A 71 0.62 -4.55 0.86
C ALA A 71 0.18 -4.86 -0.59
N CYS A 72 -1.09 -4.62 -0.92
CA CYS A 72 -1.64 -4.85 -2.26
C CYS A 72 -1.81 -3.53 -3.03
N SER A 73 -1.47 -3.54 -4.31
CA SER A 73 -1.50 -2.37 -5.18
C SER A 73 -2.91 -1.81 -5.40
N VAL A 74 -3.94 -2.64 -5.23
CA VAL A 74 -5.35 -2.24 -5.27
C VAL A 74 -5.69 -1.21 -4.18
N TYR A 75 -4.94 -1.18 -3.08
CA TYR A 75 -5.10 -0.19 -2.01
C TYR A 75 -4.35 1.13 -2.27
N THR A 76 -3.45 1.21 -3.26
CA THR A 76 -2.65 2.43 -3.50
C THR A 76 -3.48 3.71 -3.62
N PRO A 77 -4.67 3.72 -4.26
CA PRO A 77 -5.53 4.91 -4.32
C PRO A 77 -6.06 5.39 -2.96
N MET A 78 -5.96 4.56 -1.91
CA MET A 78 -6.40 4.90 -0.56
C MET A 78 -5.31 5.60 0.26
N VAL A 79 -4.04 5.62 -0.17
CA VAL A 79 -2.95 6.24 0.62
C VAL A 79 -3.22 7.71 0.91
N GLU A 80 -3.59 8.48 -0.11
CA GLU A 80 -3.86 9.92 0.06
C GLU A 80 -5.11 10.14 0.92
N ALA A 81 -6.20 9.43 0.63
CA ALA A 81 -7.42 9.51 1.43
C ALA A 81 -7.23 9.06 2.89
N ALA A 82 -6.35 8.09 3.14
CA ALA A 82 -6.10 7.59 4.49
C ALA A 82 -5.51 8.65 5.41
N SER A 83 -4.72 9.58 4.86
CA SER A 83 -4.15 10.70 5.65
C SER A 83 -5.19 11.68 6.17
N GLU A 84 -6.40 11.69 5.59
CA GLU A 84 -7.54 12.47 6.05
C GLU A 84 -8.44 11.68 7.01
N LEU A 85 -8.28 10.35 7.09
CA LEU A 85 -9.15 9.43 7.84
C LEU A 85 -8.58 9.04 9.20
N VAL A 86 -7.26 8.95 9.33
CA VAL A 86 -6.59 8.48 10.55
C VAL A 86 -5.32 9.29 10.83
N ASP A 87 -4.96 9.44 12.11
CA ASP A 87 -3.78 10.19 12.55
C ASP A 87 -2.46 9.41 12.40
N VAL A 88 -2.55 8.09 12.19
CA VAL A 88 -1.38 7.20 12.09
C VAL A 88 -0.87 7.14 10.65
N PRO A 89 0.46 6.99 10.44
CA PRO A 89 1.02 6.95 9.11
C PRO A 89 0.49 5.74 8.32
N VAL A 90 -0.02 6.01 7.12
CA VAL A 90 -0.47 4.98 6.17
C VAL A 90 0.40 5.02 4.91
N VAL A 91 1.04 3.90 4.59
CA VAL A 91 1.99 3.80 3.47
C VAL A 91 1.67 2.63 2.55
N SER A 92 1.94 2.76 1.25
CA SER A 92 1.87 1.64 0.30
C SER A 92 3.24 1.00 0.12
N SER A 93 3.27 -0.34 0.02
CA SER A 93 4.48 -1.11 -0.28
C SER A 93 5.13 -0.76 -1.63
N TYR A 94 4.37 -0.14 -2.56
CA TYR A 94 4.85 0.19 -3.90
C TYR A 94 5.49 1.58 -3.98
N GLY A 95 5.05 2.53 -3.15
CA GLY A 95 5.53 3.92 -3.20
C GLY A 95 7.06 4.05 -3.13
N PRO A 96 7.72 3.42 -2.15
CA PRO A 96 9.18 3.41 -2.05
C PRO A 96 9.87 2.74 -3.26
N VAL A 97 9.38 1.57 -3.70
CA VAL A 97 9.95 0.84 -4.84
C VAL A 97 9.91 1.67 -6.12
N ILE A 98 8.79 2.37 -6.36
CA ILE A 98 8.65 3.26 -7.51
C ILE A 98 9.57 4.48 -7.39
N ALA A 99 9.71 5.06 -6.19
CA ALA A 99 10.64 6.17 -5.97
C ALA A 99 12.09 5.75 -6.26
N ASP A 100 12.50 4.57 -5.84
CA ASP A 100 13.84 4.01 -6.10
C ASP A 100 14.05 3.72 -7.59
N ALA A 101 13.08 3.10 -8.25
CA ALA A 101 13.12 2.86 -9.69
C ALA A 101 13.26 4.17 -10.48
N LEU A 102 12.57 5.22 -10.04
CA LEU A 102 12.71 6.55 -10.60
C LEU A 102 14.13 7.08 -10.38
N ASN A 103 14.67 7.00 -9.17
CA ASN A 103 16.04 7.45 -8.91
C ASN A 103 17.11 6.70 -9.72
N ALA A 104 16.86 5.45 -10.13
CA ALA A 104 17.79 4.65 -10.92
C ALA A 104 17.96 5.10 -12.39
N GLY A 105 16.97 5.80 -12.97
CA GLY A 105 17.10 6.32 -14.34
C GLY A 105 15.80 6.78 -15.01
N PRO A 106 15.90 7.23 -16.27
CA PRO A 106 14.74 7.73 -17.02
C PRO A 106 13.93 6.64 -17.75
N ARG A 107 14.48 5.43 -17.88
CA ARG A 107 13.84 4.31 -18.58
C ARG A 107 13.61 3.17 -17.61
N ILE A 108 12.33 2.89 -17.30
CA ILE A 108 11.92 1.88 -16.34
C ILE A 108 10.99 0.91 -17.06
N GLY A 109 11.27 -0.39 -16.95
CA GLY A 109 10.36 -1.46 -17.35
C GLY A 109 9.63 -2.01 -16.13
N ILE A 110 8.34 -2.29 -16.27
CA ILE A 110 7.52 -2.93 -15.24
C ILE A 110 7.08 -4.29 -15.77
N VAL A 111 7.32 -5.35 -14.99
CA VAL A 111 6.84 -6.70 -15.26
C VAL A 111 5.76 -7.02 -14.24
N ALA A 112 4.58 -7.41 -14.71
CA ALA A 112 3.44 -7.71 -13.86
C ALA A 112 2.66 -8.92 -14.39
N SER A 113 2.03 -9.66 -13.47
CA SER A 113 1.16 -10.80 -13.78
C SER A 113 -0.26 -10.38 -14.20
N VAL A 114 -0.59 -9.10 -14.06
CA VAL A 114 -1.91 -8.53 -14.41
C VAL A 114 -1.75 -7.31 -15.32
N PRO A 115 -2.71 -7.05 -16.23
CA PRO A 115 -2.59 -6.01 -17.25
C PRO A 115 -2.53 -4.57 -16.70
N ARG A 116 -2.96 -4.34 -15.45
CA ARG A 116 -2.88 -3.05 -14.76
C ARG A 116 -2.57 -3.26 -13.28
N PRO A 117 -1.29 -3.50 -12.91
CA PRO A 117 -0.93 -3.82 -11.54
C PRO A 117 -1.23 -2.66 -10.58
N PHE A 118 -1.19 -1.42 -11.05
CA PHE A 118 -1.62 -0.22 -10.34
C PHE A 118 -1.86 0.90 -11.35
N GLU A 119 -2.79 1.82 -11.04
CA GLU A 119 -2.72 3.16 -11.63
C GLU A 119 -1.54 3.87 -10.97
N MET A 120 -0.49 4.14 -11.75
CA MET A 120 0.59 5.02 -11.32
C MET A 120 -0.03 6.37 -10.94
N PRO A 121 0.05 6.80 -9.66
CA PRO A 121 -0.41 8.13 -9.31
C PRO A 121 0.42 9.14 -10.11
N SER A 122 -0.25 9.97 -10.91
CA SER A 122 0.38 11.09 -11.63
C SER A 122 1.24 11.94 -10.68
N SER A 123 0.84 12.03 -9.40
CA SER A 123 1.55 12.72 -8.32
C SER A 123 2.98 12.22 -8.06
N ILE A 124 3.31 10.96 -8.38
CA ILE A 124 4.68 10.43 -8.28
C ILE A 124 5.56 10.98 -9.42
N TYR A 125 5.02 11.03 -10.64
CA TYR A 125 5.71 11.61 -11.80
C TYR A 125 5.87 13.13 -11.66
N GLU A 126 4.84 13.81 -11.16
CA GLU A 126 4.87 15.26 -10.91
C GLU A 126 5.87 15.64 -9.81
N ARG A 127 5.97 14.85 -8.72
CA ARG A 127 7.01 15.05 -7.69
C ARG A 127 8.42 14.93 -8.26
N ARG A 128 8.65 14.02 -9.23
CA ARG A 128 9.93 13.94 -9.94
C ARG A 128 10.14 15.11 -10.89
N ARG A 129 9.13 15.54 -11.66
CA ARG A 129 9.25 16.75 -12.51
C ARG A 129 9.58 17.99 -11.69
N ARG A 130 9.02 18.14 -10.48
CA ARG A 130 9.36 19.23 -9.55
C ARG A 130 10.77 19.14 -8.97
N LYS A 131 11.33 17.94 -8.79
CA LYS A 131 12.70 17.74 -8.29
C LYS A 131 13.80 17.80 -9.37
N MET A 132 13.44 17.69 -10.64
CA MET A 132 14.36 17.79 -11.79
C MET A 132 14.27 19.15 -12.50
N GLY A 133 13.55 20.11 -11.92
CA GLY A 133 13.52 21.51 -12.34
C GLY A 133 14.56 22.32 -11.58
#